data_AF-A0A416CAI7-F1
#
_entry.id   AF-A0A416CAI7-F1
#
_cell.length_a   1.000
_cell.length_b   1.000
_cell.length_c   1.000
_cell.angle_alpha   90.00
_cell.angle_beta   90.00
_cell.angle_gamma   90.00
#
_symmetry.space_group_name_H-M   'P 1'
#
loop_
_entity.id
_entity.type
_entity.pdbx_description
1 polymer ?
#
loop_
_entity_poly.entity_id
_entity_poly.type
_entity_poly.pdbx_seq_one_letter_code
_entity_poly.pdbx_strand_id
1 'polypeptide(L)'
;MVLLYGSNSPNGRNINICLQKQGCRALFFSCKKSKYEKSQSNLVTFSRILLLLLNLSRKLWYMKDEENLAMIVKFVKYLIDKDVLDKQYEEDSIYGLTIMLEKIVAYVVLFCIAFIVRKPIDGIIFTVSFMAVRQTTGGFHAKSFLGCLTGSVLTLLMALEIIAPLIEKYEMVKGIIFILSTVCIWCFAPVNHPNLALSKCEQQEYKMWSRKVLGMEFGVIVIAYLLHMRWQQYMMLAIVFCAVFILIAKIVRQEVKCDEK
;
A
#
# COMPACT_ATOMS: atom_id res chain seq x y z
N MET A 1 47.62 -11.17 -10.71
CA MET A 1 48.92 -11.83 -10.50
C MET A 1 49.78 -10.89 -9.65
N VAL A 2 49.68 -10.98 -8.32
CA VAL A 2 50.59 -10.30 -7.39
C VAL A 2 51.14 -11.40 -6.50
N LEU A 3 52.45 -11.59 -6.58
CA LEU A 3 53.20 -12.66 -5.93
C LEU A 3 53.19 -12.48 -4.42
N LEU A 4 52.76 -13.51 -3.69
CA LEU A 4 52.90 -13.62 -2.25
C LEU A 4 54.26 -14.26 -1.93
N TYR A 5 55.24 -13.47 -1.49
CA TYR A 5 56.40 -13.98 -0.76
C TYR A 5 56.12 -13.89 0.74
N GLY A 6 56.05 -15.05 1.39
CA GLY A 6 55.92 -15.17 2.83
C GLY A 6 57.23 -14.87 3.53
N SER A 7 57.23 -13.89 4.44
CA SER A 7 58.26 -13.74 5.47
C SER A 7 57.63 -13.97 6.85
N ASN A 8 57.98 -15.07 7.48
CA ASN A 8 57.62 -15.41 8.86
C ASN A 8 58.27 -14.40 9.83
N SER A 9 57.52 -13.36 10.19
CA SER A 9 57.83 -12.48 11.32
C SER A 9 56.61 -12.39 12.24
N PRO A 10 56.75 -12.53 13.57
CA PRO A 10 55.63 -12.49 14.51
C PRO A 10 54.88 -11.15 14.51
N ASN A 11 55.48 -10.08 13.97
CA ASN A 11 54.82 -8.78 13.75
C ASN A 11 53.93 -8.71 12.49
N GLY A 12 54.13 -9.58 11.50
CA GLY A 12 53.39 -9.57 10.24
C GLY A 12 51.93 -10.03 10.36
N ARG A 13 51.62 -10.87 11.36
CA ARG A 13 50.24 -11.31 11.67
C ARG A 13 49.40 -10.18 12.26
N ASN A 14 49.96 -9.36 13.15
CA ASN A 14 49.26 -8.23 13.74
C ASN A 14 48.98 -7.10 12.72
N ILE A 15 49.92 -6.86 11.80
CA ILE A 15 49.75 -5.86 10.74
C ILE A 15 48.66 -6.29 9.74
N ASN A 16 48.62 -7.57 9.33
CA ASN A 16 47.56 -8.09 8.46
C ASN A 16 46.16 -8.03 9.11
N ILE A 17 46.04 -8.35 10.41
CA ILE A 17 44.78 -8.23 11.15
C ILE A 17 44.33 -6.76 11.26
N CYS A 18 45.27 -5.83 11.44
CA CYS A 18 44.97 -4.40 11.52
C CYS A 18 44.53 -3.82 10.16
N LEU A 19 45.24 -4.17 9.08
CA LEU A 19 44.88 -3.79 7.71
C LEU A 19 43.51 -4.36 7.28
N GLN A 20 43.22 -5.62 7.65
CA GLN A 20 41.93 -6.24 7.37
C GLN A 20 40.78 -5.61 8.20
N LYS A 21 41.04 -5.22 9.46
CA LYS A 21 40.07 -4.45 10.27
C LYS A 21 39.84 -3.04 9.72
N GLN A 22 40.88 -2.36 9.22
CA GLN A 22 40.74 -1.05 8.59
C GLN A 22 40.00 -1.14 7.25
N GLY A 23 40.28 -2.14 6.43
CA GLY A 23 39.53 -2.43 5.19
C GLY A 23 38.06 -2.73 5.46
N CYS A 24 37.74 -3.56 6.45
CA CYS A 24 36.35 -3.81 6.89
C CYS A 24 35.67 -2.55 7.43
N ARG A 25 36.36 -1.70 8.20
CA ARG A 25 35.80 -0.41 8.66
C ARG A 25 35.55 0.55 7.50
N ALA A 26 36.48 0.66 6.54
CA ALA A 26 36.33 1.51 5.36
C ALA A 26 35.17 1.04 4.47
N LEU A 27 35.04 -0.27 4.24
CA LEU A 27 33.90 -0.87 3.53
C LEU A 27 32.58 -0.66 4.28
N PHE A 28 32.57 -0.80 5.60
CA PHE A 28 31.38 -0.57 6.42
C PHE A 28 30.96 0.91 6.40
N PHE A 29 31.91 1.84 6.50
CA PHE A 29 31.66 3.28 6.37
C PHE A 29 31.19 3.66 4.97
N SER A 30 31.77 3.09 3.92
CA SER A 30 31.35 3.32 2.53
C SER A 30 29.94 2.77 2.26
N CYS A 31 29.62 1.58 2.77
CA CYS A 31 28.26 1.02 2.71
C CYS A 31 27.26 1.85 3.52
N LYS A 32 27.65 2.37 4.69
CA LYS A 32 26.80 3.24 5.52
C LYS A 32 26.57 4.61 4.86
N LYS A 33 27.60 5.17 4.21
CA LYS A 33 27.54 6.41 3.44
C LYS A 33 26.67 6.25 2.19
N SER A 34 26.85 5.17 1.43
CA SER A 34 26.01 4.82 0.27
C SER A 34 24.54 4.61 0.67
N LYS A 35 24.26 3.95 1.80
CA LYS A 35 22.88 3.82 2.32
C LYS A 35 22.29 5.16 2.74
N TYR A 36 23.09 6.02 3.37
CA TYR A 36 22.66 7.36 3.78
C TYR A 36 22.36 8.27 2.57
N GLU A 37 23.23 8.27 1.56
CA GLU A 37 23.04 9.01 0.30
C GLU A 37 21.83 8.50 -0.48
N LYS A 38 21.62 7.18 -0.53
CA LYS A 38 20.43 6.59 -1.16
C LYS A 38 19.15 6.98 -0.41
N SER A 39 19.17 6.93 0.92
CA SER A 39 18.06 7.38 1.78
C SER A 39 17.75 8.86 1.61
N GLN A 40 18.77 9.74 1.56
CA GLN A 40 18.59 11.16 1.24
C GLN A 40 18.00 11.36 -0.16
N SER A 41 18.47 10.61 -1.17
CA SER A 41 17.93 10.71 -2.53
C SER A 41 16.46 10.30 -2.61
N ASN A 42 16.07 9.26 -1.85
CA ASN A 42 14.69 8.80 -1.75
C ASN A 42 13.80 9.87 -1.09
N LEU A 43 14.26 10.52 -0.02
CA LEU A 43 13.55 11.60 0.67
C LEU A 43 13.34 12.84 -0.23
N VAL A 44 14.36 13.23 -1.00
CA VAL A 44 14.25 14.34 -1.97
C VAL A 44 13.29 13.99 -3.12
N THR A 45 13.35 12.74 -3.60
CA THR A 45 12.43 12.23 -4.63
C THR A 45 11.00 12.20 -4.11
N PHE A 46 10.78 11.71 -2.88
CA PHE A 46 9.49 11.73 -2.20
C PHE A 46 8.93 13.14 -2.08
N SER A 47 9.73 14.11 -1.62
CA SER A 47 9.32 15.51 -1.49
C SER A 47 8.92 16.14 -2.83
N ARG A 48 9.69 15.89 -3.90
CA ARG A 48 9.37 16.37 -5.26
C ARG A 48 8.10 15.74 -5.82
N ILE A 49 7.92 14.42 -5.65
CA ILE A 49 6.72 13.71 -6.09
C ILE A 49 5.50 14.19 -5.31
N LEU A 50 5.64 14.40 -4.00
CA LEU A 50 4.57 14.91 -3.15
C LEU A 50 4.10 16.30 -3.61
N LEU A 51 5.03 17.20 -3.93
CA LEU A 51 4.71 18.52 -4.47
C LEU A 51 4.02 18.44 -5.85
N LEU A 52 4.50 17.57 -6.74
CA LEU A 52 3.85 17.32 -8.03
C LEU A 52 2.44 16.75 -7.86
N LEU A 53 2.23 15.88 -6.87
CA LEU A 53 0.93 15.29 -6.56
C LEU A 53 -0.04 16.28 -5.93
N LEU A 54 0.43 17.18 -5.06
CA LEU A 54 -0.40 18.28 -4.55
C LEU A 54 -0.87 19.22 -5.68
N ASN A 55 -0.05 19.38 -6.72
CA ASN A 55 -0.42 20.13 -7.91
C ASN A 55 -1.33 19.32 -8.84
N LEU A 56 -1.08 18.02 -9.02
CA LEU A 56 -1.90 17.14 -9.84
C LEU A 56 -3.29 16.91 -9.22
N SER A 57 -3.38 16.76 -7.90
CA SER A 57 -4.65 16.64 -7.17
C SER A 57 -5.48 17.91 -7.31
N ARG A 58 -4.85 19.09 -7.26
CA ARG A 58 -5.52 20.38 -7.55
C ARG A 58 -6.04 20.47 -8.99
N LYS A 59 -5.30 19.92 -9.95
CA LYS A 59 -5.70 19.91 -11.37
C LYS A 59 -6.80 18.88 -11.66
N LEU A 60 -6.74 17.71 -11.01
CA LEU A 60 -7.80 16.69 -11.05
C LEU A 60 -9.08 17.17 -10.34
N TRP A 61 -8.96 17.97 -9.27
CA TRP A 61 -10.10 18.64 -8.62
C TRP A 61 -10.89 19.51 -9.59
N TYR A 62 -10.21 20.21 -10.50
CA TYR A 62 -10.87 21.06 -11.48
C TYR A 62 -11.53 20.29 -12.64
N MET A 63 -11.19 19.01 -12.86
CA MET A 63 -11.70 18.21 -14.00
C MET A 63 -12.76 17.17 -13.62
N LYS A 64 -12.92 16.79 -12.35
CA LYS A 64 -13.50 15.47 -12.02
C LYS A 64 -15.01 15.44 -11.80
N ASP A 65 -15.65 16.50 -11.30
CA ASP A 65 -16.99 16.33 -10.70
C ASP A 65 -18.17 16.43 -11.69
N GLU A 66 -18.10 17.21 -12.77
CA GLU A 66 -19.26 17.34 -13.69
C GLU A 66 -19.24 16.34 -14.87
N GLU A 67 -18.10 16.12 -15.53
CA GLU A 67 -18.06 15.30 -16.76
C GLU A 67 -18.25 13.80 -16.48
N ASN A 68 -17.61 13.27 -15.44
CA ASN A 68 -17.69 11.84 -15.10
C ASN A 68 -19.10 11.45 -14.66
N LEU A 69 -19.73 12.29 -13.82
CA LEU A 69 -21.08 12.05 -13.34
C LEU A 69 -22.08 12.14 -14.50
N ALA A 70 -21.94 13.13 -15.38
CA ALA A 70 -22.80 13.26 -16.55
C ALA A 70 -22.68 12.05 -17.50
N MET A 71 -21.48 11.50 -17.68
CA MET A 71 -21.27 10.30 -18.50
C MET A 71 -21.92 9.06 -17.86
N ILE A 72 -21.73 8.85 -16.55
CA ILE A 72 -22.32 7.71 -15.82
C ILE A 72 -23.84 7.78 -15.84
N VAL A 73 -24.43 8.94 -15.58
CA VAL A 73 -25.88 9.14 -15.62
C VAL A 73 -26.44 8.84 -17.02
N LYS A 74 -25.76 9.30 -18.08
CA LYS A 74 -26.17 8.97 -19.46
C LYS A 74 -26.10 7.46 -19.73
N PHE A 75 -25.06 6.79 -19.26
CA PHE A 75 -24.91 5.35 -19.43
C PHE A 75 -25.98 4.55 -18.68
N VAL A 76 -26.27 4.89 -17.42
CA VAL A 76 -27.33 4.23 -16.64
C VAL A 76 -28.70 4.45 -17.29
N LYS A 77 -29.01 5.68 -17.73
CA LYS A 77 -30.25 5.96 -18.47
C LYS A 77 -30.37 5.17 -19.76
N TYR A 78 -29.26 4.97 -20.47
CA TYR A 78 -29.23 4.11 -21.65
C TYR A 78 -29.52 2.64 -21.31
N LEU A 79 -29.03 2.12 -20.18
CA LEU A 79 -29.34 0.75 -19.75
C LEU A 79 -30.81 0.57 -19.36
N ILE A 80 -31.41 1.60 -18.74
CA ILE A 80 -32.84 1.60 -18.41
C ILE A 80 -33.69 1.64 -19.68
N ASP A 81 -33.34 2.49 -20.66
CA ASP A 81 -34.03 2.58 -21.96
C ASP A 81 -33.98 1.26 -22.76
N LYS A 82 -33.00 0.39 -22.48
CA LYS A 82 -32.85 -0.92 -23.11
C LYS A 82 -33.46 -2.07 -22.31
N ASP A 83 -34.22 -1.79 -21.24
CA ASP A 83 -34.78 -2.78 -20.32
C ASP A 83 -33.73 -3.77 -19.76
N VAL A 84 -32.46 -3.33 -19.67
CA VAL A 84 -31.37 -4.11 -19.06
C VAL A 84 -31.31 -3.88 -17.56
N LEU A 85 -31.72 -2.69 -17.11
CA LEU A 85 -31.69 -2.27 -15.70
C LEU A 85 -33.04 -1.70 -15.30
N ASP A 86 -33.62 -2.22 -14.21
CA ASP A 86 -34.85 -1.65 -13.65
C ASP A 86 -34.57 -0.25 -13.09
N LYS A 87 -35.53 0.66 -13.31
CA LYS A 87 -35.47 2.03 -12.80
C LYS A 87 -35.31 2.12 -11.28
N GLN A 88 -35.77 1.12 -10.53
CA GLN A 88 -35.62 1.07 -9.07
C GLN A 88 -34.15 1.04 -8.61
N TYR A 89 -33.23 0.59 -9.46
CA TYR A 89 -31.80 0.50 -9.15
C TYR A 89 -30.97 1.65 -9.76
N GLU A 90 -31.60 2.69 -10.30
CA GLU A 90 -30.92 3.81 -10.97
C GLU A 90 -29.87 4.47 -10.05
N GLU A 91 -30.26 4.81 -8.82
CA GLU A 91 -29.39 5.52 -7.86
C GLU A 91 -28.22 4.64 -7.40
N ASP A 92 -28.50 3.39 -7.01
CA ASP A 92 -27.48 2.43 -6.59
C ASP A 92 -26.48 2.12 -7.71
N SER A 93 -26.97 2.04 -8.96
CA SER A 93 -26.13 1.80 -10.13
C SER A 93 -25.23 2.98 -10.46
N ILE A 94 -25.75 4.21 -10.40
CA ILE A 94 -24.94 5.44 -10.57
C ILE A 94 -23.85 5.49 -9.51
N TYR A 95 -24.19 5.24 -8.25
CA TYR A 95 -23.24 5.24 -7.14
C TYR A 95 -22.17 4.15 -7.31
N GLY A 96 -22.59 2.91 -7.60
CA GLY A 96 -21.69 1.78 -7.82
C GLY A 96 -20.70 2.02 -8.96
N LEU A 97 -21.19 2.50 -10.11
CA LEU A 97 -20.36 2.85 -11.27
C LEU A 97 -19.39 4.00 -10.97
N THR A 98 -19.83 5.00 -10.20
CA THR A 98 -18.97 6.11 -9.77
C THR A 98 -17.79 5.60 -8.96
N ILE A 99 -18.05 4.75 -7.95
CA ILE A 99 -16.99 4.13 -7.14
C ILE A 99 -16.08 3.24 -8.00
N MET A 100 -16.63 2.46 -8.94
CA MET A 100 -15.83 1.62 -9.82
C MET A 100 -14.88 2.46 -10.68
N LEU A 101 -15.37 3.54 -11.30
CA LEU A 101 -14.56 4.43 -12.11
C LEU A 101 -13.47 5.10 -11.27
N GLU A 102 -13.80 5.56 -10.07
CA GLU A 102 -12.85 6.09 -9.10
C GLU A 102 -11.73 5.10 -8.77
N LYS A 103 -12.07 3.83 -8.52
CA LYS A 103 -11.08 2.77 -8.27
C LYS A 103 -10.18 2.57 -9.48
N ILE A 104 -10.71 2.52 -10.70
CA ILE A 104 -9.92 2.37 -11.93
C ILE A 104 -8.92 3.52 -12.06
N VAL A 105 -9.37 4.76 -11.87
CA VAL A 105 -8.49 5.95 -11.89
C VAL A 105 -7.42 5.84 -10.81
N ALA A 106 -7.77 5.39 -9.61
CA ALA A 106 -6.81 5.21 -8.52
C ALA A 106 -5.73 4.17 -8.87
N TYR A 107 -6.10 3.02 -9.42
CA TYR A 107 -5.13 2.00 -9.88
C TYR A 107 -4.17 2.56 -10.92
N VAL A 108 -4.69 3.25 -11.95
CA VAL A 108 -3.86 3.84 -13.00
C VAL A 108 -2.85 4.81 -12.40
N VAL A 109 -3.29 5.71 -11.52
CA VAL A 109 -2.40 6.68 -10.87
C VAL A 109 -1.35 5.98 -10.01
N LEU A 110 -1.72 4.99 -9.20
CA LEU A 110 -0.78 4.25 -8.34
C LEU A 110 0.28 3.50 -9.16
N PHE A 111 -0.11 2.87 -10.26
CA PHE A 111 0.84 2.22 -11.16
C PHE A 111 1.78 3.24 -11.81
N CYS A 112 1.27 4.35 -12.34
CA CYS A 112 2.11 5.43 -12.87
C CYS A 112 3.14 5.91 -11.84
N ILE A 113 2.74 6.07 -10.58
CA ILE A 113 3.66 6.46 -9.50
C ILE A 113 4.71 5.38 -9.24
N ALA A 114 4.35 4.09 -9.23
CA ALA A 114 5.30 2.98 -9.10
C ALA A 114 6.38 3.00 -10.20
N PHE A 115 6.00 3.34 -11.44
CA PHE A 115 6.95 3.54 -12.54
C PHE A 115 7.84 4.78 -12.33
N ILE A 116 7.26 5.90 -11.89
CA ILE A 116 8.01 7.15 -11.63
C ILE A 116 9.08 6.95 -10.55
N VAL A 117 8.77 6.20 -9.48
CA VAL A 117 9.75 5.85 -8.42
C VAL A 117 10.72 4.73 -8.82
N ARG A 118 10.63 4.24 -10.08
CA ARG A 118 11.49 3.18 -10.63
C ARG A 118 11.45 1.86 -9.85
N LYS A 119 10.29 1.54 -9.24
CA LYS A 119 10.02 0.27 -8.55
C LYS A 119 8.68 -0.32 -9.01
N PRO A 120 8.50 -0.58 -10.32
CA PRO A 120 7.20 -0.98 -10.85
C PRO A 120 6.73 -2.33 -10.30
N ILE A 121 7.61 -3.32 -10.19
CA ILE A 121 7.26 -4.66 -9.68
C ILE A 121 6.80 -4.58 -8.22
N ASP A 122 7.62 -3.97 -7.36
CA ASP A 122 7.33 -3.82 -5.93
C ASP A 122 6.05 -2.98 -5.71
N GLY A 123 5.88 -1.91 -6.49
CA GLY A 123 4.70 -1.05 -6.41
C GLY A 123 3.43 -1.71 -6.93
N ILE A 124 3.51 -2.56 -7.97
CA ILE A 124 2.37 -3.36 -8.44
C ILE A 124 1.99 -4.38 -7.37
N ILE A 125 2.95 -5.14 -6.83
CA ILE A 125 2.71 -6.12 -5.76
C ILE A 125 2.06 -5.45 -4.55
N PHE A 126 2.63 -4.33 -4.09
CA PHE A 126 2.05 -3.54 -3.00
C PHE A 126 0.62 -3.10 -3.33
N THR A 127 0.39 -2.51 -4.50
CA THR A 127 -0.90 -1.92 -4.88
C THR A 127 -1.99 -2.98 -5.00
N VAL A 128 -1.68 -4.12 -5.64
CA VAL A 128 -2.63 -5.23 -5.80
C VAL A 128 -3.00 -5.80 -4.43
N SER A 129 -2.01 -6.11 -3.59
CA SER A 129 -2.23 -6.64 -2.23
C SER A 129 -3.01 -5.64 -1.36
N PHE A 130 -2.59 -4.37 -1.35
CA PHE A 130 -3.24 -3.31 -0.59
C PHE A 130 -4.70 -3.16 -0.99
N MET A 131 -5.00 -3.08 -2.29
CA MET A 131 -6.37 -2.90 -2.75
C MET A 131 -7.22 -4.16 -2.55
N ALA A 132 -6.65 -5.36 -2.71
CA ALA A 132 -7.36 -6.62 -2.48
C ALA A 132 -7.86 -6.74 -1.03
N VAL A 133 -6.99 -6.45 -0.06
CA VAL A 133 -7.38 -6.40 1.36
C VAL A 133 -8.33 -5.23 1.59
N ARG A 134 -7.98 -4.02 1.13
CA ARG A 134 -8.72 -2.80 1.42
C ARG A 134 -10.17 -2.82 0.95
N GLN A 135 -10.43 -3.36 -0.25
CA GLN A 135 -11.79 -3.41 -0.81
C GLN A 135 -12.74 -4.33 -0.02
N THR A 136 -12.20 -5.32 0.71
CA THR A 136 -13.00 -6.24 1.53
C THR A 136 -13.06 -5.80 3.00
N THR A 137 -12.06 -5.09 3.50
CA THR A 137 -12.01 -4.64 4.90
C THR A 137 -12.65 -3.27 5.13
N GLY A 138 -12.78 -2.45 4.09
CA GLY A 138 -13.10 -1.03 4.25
C GLY A 138 -11.98 -0.29 5.00
N GLY A 139 -12.32 0.73 5.77
CA GLY A 139 -11.40 1.53 6.57
C GLY A 139 -11.67 3.02 6.43
N PHE A 140 -10.66 3.86 6.67
CA PHE A 140 -10.83 5.31 6.64
C PHE A 140 -11.16 5.83 5.24
N HIS A 141 -12.36 6.38 5.05
CA HIS A 141 -12.75 7.05 3.80
C HIS A 141 -12.71 8.56 4.01
N ALA A 142 -11.93 9.25 3.16
CA ALA A 142 -11.95 10.69 3.12
C ALA A 142 -13.29 11.18 2.56
N LYS A 143 -13.67 12.42 2.88
CA LYS A 143 -14.91 13.06 2.39
C LYS A 143 -14.95 13.25 0.86
N SER A 144 -13.82 13.06 0.18
CA SER A 144 -13.70 13.20 -1.27
C SER A 144 -12.81 12.12 -1.87
N PHE A 145 -13.07 11.78 -3.14
CA PHE A 145 -12.24 10.87 -3.93
C PHE A 145 -10.77 11.28 -3.93
N LEU A 146 -10.48 12.57 -4.10
CA LEU A 146 -9.10 13.06 -4.13
C LEU A 146 -8.39 12.92 -2.80
N GLY A 147 -9.11 13.04 -1.68
CA GLY A 147 -8.55 12.74 -0.36
C GLY A 147 -8.14 11.27 -0.26
N CYS A 148 -8.99 10.35 -0.72
CA CYS A 148 -8.69 8.92 -0.76
C CYS A 148 -7.53 8.59 -1.71
N LEU A 149 -7.50 9.20 -2.90
CA LEU A 149 -6.43 9.02 -3.87
C LEU A 149 -5.10 9.53 -3.32
N THR A 150 -5.09 10.72 -2.75
CA THR A 150 -3.88 11.31 -2.13
C THR A 150 -3.37 10.42 -1.00
N GLY A 151 -4.25 9.95 -0.13
CA GLY A 151 -3.90 9.01 0.94
C GLY A 151 -3.31 7.70 0.39
N SER A 152 -3.88 7.14 -0.67
CA SER A 152 -3.39 5.90 -1.30
C SER A 152 -2.00 6.09 -1.90
N VAL A 153 -1.76 7.22 -2.58
CA VAL A 153 -0.45 7.52 -3.15
C VAL A 153 0.59 7.75 -2.05
N LEU A 154 0.23 8.47 -0.98
CA LEU A 154 1.09 8.66 0.19
C LEU A 154 1.48 7.32 0.81
N THR A 155 0.51 6.41 0.98
CA THR A 155 0.74 5.06 1.49
C THR A 155 1.70 4.26 0.60
N LEU A 156 1.52 4.27 -0.72
CA LEU A 156 2.44 3.62 -1.66
C LEU A 156 3.85 4.18 -1.53
N LEU A 157 4.01 5.50 -1.53
CA LEU A 157 5.32 6.15 -1.43
C LEU A 157 5.99 5.87 -0.09
N MET A 158 5.24 5.94 1.02
CA MET A 158 5.76 5.59 2.35
C MET A 158 6.22 4.14 2.38
N ALA A 159 5.44 3.21 1.81
CA ALA A 159 5.80 1.80 1.77
C ALA A 159 7.11 1.57 1.00
N LEU A 160 7.21 2.09 -0.23
CA LEU A 160 8.32 1.81 -1.14
C LEU A 160 9.62 2.57 -0.83
N GLU A 161 9.52 3.86 -0.46
CA GLU A 161 10.69 4.74 -0.34
C GLU A 161 11.21 4.88 1.09
N ILE A 162 10.33 4.74 2.09
CA ILE A 162 10.65 5.04 3.48
C ILE A 162 10.66 3.76 4.32
N ILE A 163 9.51 3.10 4.42
CA ILE A 163 9.29 2.04 5.40
C ILE A 163 10.05 0.77 4.99
N ALA A 164 9.87 0.24 3.77
CA ALA A 164 10.53 -1.00 3.36
C ALA A 164 12.07 -0.93 3.54
N PRO A 165 12.78 0.12 3.09
CA PRO A 165 14.23 0.24 3.34
C PRO A 165 14.59 0.38 4.83
N LEU A 166 13.75 1.07 5.62
CA LEU A 166 14.00 1.31 7.05
C LEU A 166 13.92 0.00 7.85
N ILE A 167 12.91 -0.82 7.57
CA ILE A 167 12.64 -2.05 8.33
C ILE A 167 13.29 -3.30 7.72
N GLU A 168 13.96 -3.17 6.57
CA GLU A 168 14.56 -4.28 5.80
C GLU A 168 15.38 -5.23 6.68
N LYS A 169 16.19 -4.69 7.60
CA LYS A 169 17.09 -5.48 8.47
C LYS A 169 16.44 -6.03 9.74
N TYR A 170 15.23 -5.58 10.08
CA TYR A 170 14.60 -5.86 11.36
C TYR A 170 13.52 -6.95 11.21
N GLU A 171 13.92 -8.16 10.83
CA GLU A 171 12.99 -9.26 10.50
C GLU A 171 11.99 -9.56 11.63
N MET A 172 12.45 -9.65 12.87
CA MET A 172 11.58 -9.91 14.02
C MET A 172 10.52 -8.81 14.21
N VAL A 173 10.92 -7.54 14.07
CA VAL A 173 10.00 -6.39 14.20
C VAL A 173 8.96 -6.39 13.08
N LYS A 174 9.40 -6.65 11.84
CA LYS A 174 8.50 -6.82 10.68
C LYS A 174 7.46 -7.90 10.95
N GLY A 175 7.90 -9.07 11.42
CA GLY A 175 7.02 -10.19 11.74
C GLY A 175 5.99 -9.86 12.83
N ILE A 176 6.42 -9.24 13.93
CA ILE A 176 5.51 -8.86 15.03
C ILE A 176 4.44 -7.87 14.53
N ILE A 177 4.84 -6.82 13.83
CA ILE A 177 3.89 -5.80 13.32
C ILE A 177 2.91 -6.44 12.33
N PHE A 178 3.38 -7.34 11.48
CA PHE A 178 2.54 -8.08 10.53
C PHE A 178 1.48 -8.94 11.23
N ILE A 179 1.87 -9.70 12.26
CA ILE A 179 0.93 -10.52 13.04
C ILE A 179 -0.10 -9.64 13.75
N LEU A 180 0.33 -8.57 14.43
CA LEU A 180 -0.58 -7.63 15.09
C LEU A 180 -1.57 -6.99 14.10
N SER A 181 -1.10 -6.64 12.90
CA SER A 181 -1.95 -6.08 11.84
C SER A 181 -2.96 -7.09 11.31
N THR A 182 -2.56 -8.35 11.17
CA THR A 182 -3.45 -9.45 10.77
C THR A 182 -4.55 -9.68 11.81
N VAL A 183 -4.19 -9.70 13.10
CA VAL A 183 -5.16 -9.81 14.21
C VAL A 183 -6.10 -8.61 14.23
N CYS A 184 -5.58 -7.40 14.04
CA CYS A 184 -6.37 -6.17 13.95
C CYS A 184 -7.43 -6.27 12.85
N ILE A 185 -7.03 -6.65 11.63
CA ILE A 185 -7.97 -6.81 10.51
C ILE A 185 -9.00 -7.90 10.82
N TRP A 186 -8.57 -9.04 11.37
CA TRP A 186 -9.49 -10.15 11.70
C TRP A 186 -10.59 -9.75 12.69
N CYS A 187 -10.24 -8.94 13.69
CA CYS A 187 -11.15 -8.49 14.74
C CYS A 187 -12.06 -7.35 14.29
N PHE A 188 -11.54 -6.43 13.47
CA PHE A 188 -12.19 -5.14 13.22
C PHE A 188 -12.72 -4.94 11.81
N ALA A 189 -12.38 -5.81 10.86
CA ALA A 189 -12.97 -5.79 9.52
C ALA A 189 -14.31 -6.56 9.48
N PRO A 190 -15.25 -6.14 8.60
CA PRO A 190 -15.20 -4.95 7.76
C PRO A 190 -15.66 -3.71 8.55
N VAL A 191 -15.08 -2.54 8.25
CA VAL A 191 -15.56 -1.25 8.80
C VAL A 191 -16.73 -0.76 7.97
N ASN A 192 -17.92 -0.66 8.58
CA ASN A 192 -19.13 -0.18 7.91
C ASN A 192 -19.20 1.35 7.95
N HIS A 193 -18.91 2.01 6.82
CA HIS A 193 -18.96 3.47 6.71
C HIS A 193 -20.41 3.98 6.51
N PRO A 194 -20.80 5.17 7.02
CA PRO A 194 -22.15 5.72 6.81
C PRO A 194 -22.63 5.72 5.35
N ASN A 195 -21.77 6.07 4.39
CA ASN A 195 -22.11 6.07 2.96
C ASN A 195 -22.21 4.66 2.35
N LEU A 196 -21.74 3.63 3.04
CA LEU A 196 -21.87 2.24 2.61
C LEU A 196 -23.11 1.58 3.23
N ALA A 197 -23.41 1.91 4.50
CA ALA A 197 -24.61 1.52 5.23
C ALA A 197 -25.07 0.07 4.98
N LEU A 198 -24.12 -0.88 5.07
CA LEU A 198 -24.40 -2.29 4.78
C LEU A 198 -25.54 -2.82 5.65
N SER A 199 -26.38 -3.68 5.07
CA SER A 199 -27.30 -4.53 5.83
C SER A 199 -26.52 -5.55 6.67
N LYS A 200 -27.21 -6.20 7.63
CA LYS A 200 -26.60 -7.28 8.43
C LYS A 200 -26.10 -8.44 7.58
N CYS A 201 -26.86 -8.81 6.53
CA CYS A 201 -26.49 -9.89 5.62
C CYS A 201 -25.21 -9.54 4.86
N GLU A 202 -25.17 -8.36 4.22
CA GLU A 202 -24.00 -7.89 3.48
C GLU A 202 -22.78 -7.72 4.40
N GLN A 203 -22.96 -7.20 5.63
CA GLN A 203 -21.84 -7.08 6.56
C GLN A 203 -21.22 -8.46 6.90
N GLN A 204 -22.04 -9.50 7.05
CA GLN A 204 -21.56 -10.86 7.27
C GLN A 204 -20.82 -11.41 6.04
N GLU A 205 -21.32 -11.16 4.84
CA GLU A 205 -20.66 -11.55 3.60
C GLU A 205 -19.28 -10.87 3.47
N TYR A 206 -19.20 -9.54 3.63
CA TYR A 206 -17.94 -8.80 3.58
C TYR A 206 -16.96 -9.25 4.67
N LYS A 207 -17.47 -9.66 5.84
CA LYS A 207 -16.64 -10.28 6.88
C LYS A 207 -16.06 -11.62 6.45
N MET A 208 -16.83 -12.45 5.75
CA MET A 208 -16.33 -13.69 5.20
C MET A 208 -15.29 -13.44 4.09
N TRP A 209 -15.57 -12.51 3.19
CA TRP A 209 -14.67 -12.13 2.09
C TRP A 209 -13.34 -11.56 2.59
N SER A 210 -13.37 -10.64 3.56
CA SER A 210 -12.15 -10.08 4.15
C SER A 210 -11.27 -11.13 4.80
N ARG A 211 -11.86 -12.12 5.48
CA ARG A 211 -11.12 -13.24 6.07
C ARG A 211 -10.51 -14.16 5.02
N LYS A 212 -11.24 -14.47 3.94
CA LYS A 212 -10.73 -15.28 2.83
C LYS A 212 -9.55 -14.60 2.14
N VAL A 213 -9.67 -13.31 1.83
CA VAL A 213 -8.59 -12.53 1.20
C VAL A 213 -7.38 -12.42 2.13
N LEU A 214 -7.60 -12.08 3.41
CA LEU A 214 -6.52 -11.99 4.39
C LEU A 214 -5.80 -13.33 4.56
N GLY A 215 -6.53 -14.44 4.63
CA GLY A 215 -5.94 -15.79 4.72
C GLY A 215 -5.13 -16.17 3.48
N MET A 216 -5.62 -15.84 2.28
CA MET A 216 -4.90 -16.04 1.02
C MET A 216 -3.60 -15.22 0.98
N GLU A 217 -3.67 -13.92 1.26
CA GLU A 217 -2.51 -13.02 1.33
C GLU A 217 -1.48 -13.50 2.36
N PHE A 218 -1.94 -13.88 3.55
CA PHE A 218 -1.09 -14.44 4.60
C PHE A 218 -0.36 -15.71 4.13
N GLY A 219 -1.07 -16.63 3.47
CA GLY A 219 -0.48 -17.84 2.91
C GLY A 219 0.59 -17.53 1.85
N VAL A 220 0.29 -16.61 0.91
CA VAL A 220 1.24 -16.17 -0.12
C VAL A 220 2.49 -15.56 0.51
N ILE A 221 2.32 -14.69 1.52
CA ILE A 221 3.43 -14.07 2.25
C ILE A 221 4.30 -15.13 2.94
N VAL A 222 3.70 -16.10 3.64
CA VAL A 222 4.43 -17.18 4.31
C VAL A 222 5.21 -18.02 3.30
N ILE A 223 4.59 -18.45 2.20
CA ILE A 223 5.26 -19.21 1.14
C ILE A 223 6.43 -18.39 0.55
N ALA A 224 6.18 -17.13 0.21
CA ALA A 224 7.21 -16.26 -0.34
C ALA A 224 8.36 -16.00 0.64
N TYR A 225 8.07 -15.90 1.93
CA TYR A 225 9.09 -15.81 2.99
C TYR A 225 9.95 -17.07 3.08
N LEU A 226 9.33 -18.26 3.05
CA LEU A 226 10.04 -19.55 3.06
C LEU A 226 10.92 -19.74 1.81
N LEU A 227 10.49 -19.17 0.67
CA LEU A 227 11.26 -19.15 -0.58
C LEU A 227 12.27 -17.99 -0.67
N HIS A 228 12.44 -17.21 0.39
CA HIS A 228 13.34 -16.04 0.45
C HIS A 228 13.06 -14.97 -0.62
N MET A 229 11.80 -14.85 -1.06
CA MET A 229 11.38 -13.88 -2.06
C MET A 229 11.26 -12.48 -1.44
N ARG A 230 12.12 -11.54 -1.84
CA ARG A 230 12.19 -10.19 -1.24
C ARG A 230 10.91 -9.36 -1.37
N TRP A 231 10.06 -9.63 -2.36
CA TRP A 231 8.85 -8.84 -2.61
C TRP A 231 7.75 -9.06 -1.56
N GLN A 232 7.81 -10.14 -0.79
CA GLN A 232 6.81 -10.46 0.25
C GLN A 232 6.65 -9.32 1.28
N GLN A 233 7.72 -8.57 1.54
CA GLN A 233 7.69 -7.45 2.48
C GLN A 233 6.72 -6.34 2.06
N TYR A 234 6.48 -6.17 0.76
CA TYR A 234 5.54 -5.17 0.26
C TYR A 234 4.09 -5.60 0.50
N MET A 235 3.78 -6.90 0.40
CA MET A 235 2.47 -7.43 0.80
C MET A 235 2.27 -7.35 2.32
N MET A 236 3.31 -7.62 3.13
CA MET A 236 3.25 -7.37 4.57
C MET A 236 2.90 -5.91 4.88
N LEU A 237 3.57 -4.95 4.23
CA LEU A 237 3.30 -3.53 4.42
C LEU A 237 1.89 -3.13 3.97
N ALA A 238 1.37 -3.72 2.90
CA ALA A 238 -0.01 -3.51 2.47
C ALA A 238 -1.03 -3.88 3.57
N ILE A 239 -0.83 -5.03 4.22
CA ILE A 239 -1.65 -5.47 5.37
C ILE A 239 -1.50 -4.52 6.56
N VAL A 240 -0.27 -4.09 6.88
CA VAL A 240 -0.02 -3.12 7.96
C VAL A 240 -0.77 -1.81 7.71
N PHE A 241 -0.68 -1.25 6.50
CA PHE A 241 -1.39 -0.03 6.17
C PHE A 241 -2.92 -0.20 6.19
N CYS A 242 -3.45 -1.34 5.75
CA CYS A 242 -4.89 -1.62 5.87
C CYS A 242 -5.33 -1.63 7.34
N ALA A 243 -4.57 -2.28 8.23
CA ALA A 243 -4.84 -2.27 9.66
C ALA A 243 -4.81 -0.85 10.24
N VAL A 244 -3.81 -0.04 9.88
CA VAL A 244 -3.73 1.38 10.28
C VAL A 244 -4.98 2.15 9.85
N PHE A 245 -5.43 1.98 8.60
CA PHE A 245 -6.63 2.67 8.12
C PHE A 245 -7.93 2.22 8.82
N ILE A 246 -8.03 0.95 9.21
CA ILE A 246 -9.14 0.45 10.04
C ILE A 246 -9.13 1.13 11.41
N LEU A 247 -7.95 1.20 12.06
CA LEU A 247 -7.80 1.86 13.36
C LEU A 247 -8.13 3.35 13.28
N ILE A 248 -7.67 4.06 12.25
CA ILE A 248 -8.01 5.46 12.01
C ILE A 248 -9.53 5.63 11.88
N ALA A 249 -10.19 4.78 11.08
CA ALA A 249 -11.64 4.86 10.91
C ALA A 249 -12.40 4.71 12.24
N LYS A 250 -11.95 3.77 13.10
CA LYS A 250 -12.54 3.56 14.43
C LYS A 250 -12.29 4.74 15.37
N ILE A 251 -11.08 5.29 15.39
CA ILE A 251 -10.73 6.45 16.23
C ILE A 251 -11.56 7.68 15.81
N VAL A 252 -11.73 7.90 14.50
CA VAL A 252 -12.52 9.01 13.95
C VAL A 252 -14.03 8.70 13.97
N ARG A 253 -14.45 7.53 14.47
CA ARG A 253 -15.84 7.09 14.58
C ARG A 253 -16.60 7.11 13.25
N GLN A 254 -15.94 6.71 12.17
CA GLN A 254 -16.56 6.54 10.85
C GLN A 254 -17.30 5.20 10.68
N GLU A 255 -17.63 4.53 11.78
CA GLU A 255 -18.31 3.23 11.77
C GLU A 255 -19.76 3.38 12.22
N VAL A 256 -20.69 2.85 11.43
CA VAL A 256 -22.12 2.76 11.79
C VAL A 256 -22.49 1.32 12.11
N LYS A 257 -23.44 1.15 13.04
CA LYS A 257 -24.03 -0.16 13.32
C LYS A 257 -25.01 -0.51 12.20
N CYS A 258 -25.11 -1.78 11.85
CA CYS A 258 -26.14 -2.24 10.92
C CYS A 258 -27.50 -2.16 11.60
N ASP A 259 -28.40 -1.38 11.02
CA ASP A 259 -29.81 -1.37 11.40
C ASP A 259 -30.50 -2.65 10.90
N GLU A 260 -31.50 -3.15 11.63
CA GLU A 260 -32.43 -4.14 11.11
C GLU A 260 -33.39 -3.40 10.17
N LYS A 261 -33.14 -3.49 8.86
CA LYS A 261 -34.12 -3.17 7.84
C LYS A 261 -34.78 -4.45 7.35
#